data_AF-N6TMQ0-F1
#
_entry.id   AF-N6TMQ0-F1
#
_cell.length_a   1.000
_cell.length_b   1.000
_cell.length_c   1.000
_cell.angle_alpha   90.00
_cell.angle_beta   90.00
_cell.angle_gamma   90.00
#
_symmetry.space_group_name_H-M   'P 1'
#
loop_
_entity.id
_entity.type
_entity.pdbx_description
1 polymer ?
#
loop_
_entity_poly.entity_id
_entity_poly.type
_entity_poly.pdbx_seq_one_letter_code
_entity_poly.pdbx_strand_id
1 'polypeptide(L)'
;MTRKLIPPAHVMRATDNEALWTKIGIIKELSLMAKSVIIYGRGCFLKFLNVNTGEEMCLTLNDHNGNGDGLKCYRGHSSLYIFAYSECCQRPFIYVKSYPDFQLIVKFEGEREGFKCLAFSDSSLLFSLGEMPHYKVTAWNWRSMDKFAESANELLFENQIIRCSYGRPMYLAQLGVGSTKLFIWDVFTVCKSTIFDKHQVKIGNLKPAPFESVVWSVDGVALYIIDRNGSIYTVRL
;
A
#
# COMPACT_ATOMS: atom_id res chain seq x y z
N MET A 1 50.73 5.87 -7.85
CA MET A 1 49.86 6.14 -6.68
C MET A 1 48.46 6.44 -7.16
N THR A 2 47.61 5.43 -7.29
CA THR A 2 46.19 5.60 -7.64
C THR A 2 45.37 5.37 -6.36
N ARG A 3 44.99 6.46 -5.69
CA ARG A 3 44.04 6.41 -4.57
C ARG A 3 42.69 5.96 -5.13
N LYS A 4 42.30 4.72 -4.85
CA LYS A 4 40.91 4.27 -4.99
C LYS A 4 40.06 5.15 -4.07
N LEU A 5 39.16 5.92 -4.66
CA LEU A 5 38.09 6.61 -3.96
C LEU A 5 37.20 5.52 -3.35
N ILE A 6 37.29 5.37 -2.03
CA ILE A 6 36.32 4.59 -1.25
C ILE A 6 35.03 5.41 -1.29
N PRO A 7 33.89 4.87 -1.78
CA PRO A 7 32.63 5.60 -1.73
C PRO A 7 32.28 5.91 -0.27
N PRO A 8 31.67 7.07 0.02
CA PRO A 8 31.33 7.45 1.38
C PRO A 8 30.45 6.37 2.01
N ALA A 9 30.79 5.97 3.24
CA ALA A 9 29.99 5.01 3.99
C ALA A 9 28.53 5.49 4.05
N HIS A 10 27.59 4.66 3.62
CA HIS A 10 26.16 4.92 3.79
C HIS A 10 25.87 5.01 5.28
N VAL A 11 25.73 6.24 5.80
CA VAL A 11 25.38 6.48 7.20
C VAL A 11 23.87 6.31 7.31
N MET A 12 23.46 5.15 7.80
CA MET A 12 22.07 4.85 8.12
C MET A 12 21.68 5.67 9.36
N ARG A 13 20.71 6.59 9.23
CA ARG A 13 20.17 7.31 10.38
C ARG A 13 19.08 6.45 11.00
N ALA A 14 19.38 5.83 12.13
CA ALA A 14 18.41 5.12 12.95
C ALA A 14 17.52 6.14 13.65
N THR A 15 16.21 5.97 13.56
CA THR A 15 15.28 6.95 14.11
C THR A 15 14.79 6.65 15.51
N ASP A 16 14.99 5.45 16.08
CA ASP A 16 14.66 5.19 17.51
C ASP A 16 15.36 3.97 18.16
N ASN A 17 16.25 3.22 17.48
CA ASN A 17 16.88 2.02 18.05
C ASN A 17 18.34 1.81 17.60
N GLU A 18 19.15 1.17 18.45
CA GLU A 18 20.57 0.81 18.21
C GLU A 18 20.80 -0.19 17.05
N ALA A 19 19.74 -0.67 16.39
CA ALA A 19 19.85 -1.55 15.23
C ALA A 19 20.37 -0.77 14.01
N LEU A 20 21.70 -0.64 13.94
CA LEU A 20 22.43 0.08 12.88
C LEU A 20 22.37 -0.63 11.53
N TRP A 21 22.00 -1.92 11.50
CA TRP A 21 21.92 -2.68 10.26
C TRP A 21 20.94 -3.84 10.36
N THR A 22 19.94 -3.85 9.49
CA THR A 22 19.07 -5.00 9.26
C THR A 22 19.10 -5.37 7.78
N LYS A 23 19.28 -6.66 7.47
CA LYS A 23 19.18 -7.19 6.11
C LYS A 23 17.80 -7.81 5.95
N ILE A 24 16.90 -7.06 5.32
CA ILE A 24 15.61 -7.62 4.89
C ILE A 24 15.93 -8.65 3.82
N GLY A 25 15.50 -9.90 4.04
CA GLY A 25 15.75 -11.03 3.13
C GLY A 25 14.98 -10.87 1.81
N ILE A 26 14.05 -11.79 1.54
CA ILE A 26 13.22 -11.69 0.34
C ILE A 26 12.23 -10.51 0.51
N ILE A 27 12.39 -9.48 -0.31
CA ILE A 27 11.46 -8.37 -0.43
C ILE A 27 10.35 -8.80 -1.37
N LYS A 28 9.13 -8.98 -0.83
CA LYS A 28 7.95 -9.34 -1.63
C LYS A 28 7.26 -8.13 -2.25
N GLU A 29 7.46 -6.96 -1.67
CA GLU A 29 6.71 -5.76 -2.02
C GLU A 29 7.56 -4.50 -1.86
N LEU A 30 7.43 -3.59 -2.82
CA LEU A 30 8.07 -2.29 -2.82
C LEU A 30 6.99 -1.23 -2.97
N SER A 31 7.13 -0.12 -2.26
CA SER A 31 6.27 1.05 -2.44
C SER A 31 7.11 2.27 -2.71
N LEU A 32 6.73 3.05 -3.73
CA LEU A 32 7.33 4.37 -3.96
C LEU A 32 6.57 5.43 -3.17
N MET A 33 7.28 6.38 -2.59
CA MET A 33 6.76 7.53 -1.87
C MET A 33 7.38 8.82 -2.44
N ALA A 34 6.56 9.85 -2.63
CA ALA A 34 7.00 11.16 -3.13
C ALA A 34 7.92 11.08 -4.37
N LYS A 35 7.71 10.07 -5.22
CA LYS A 35 8.51 9.73 -6.42
C LYS A 35 10.01 9.46 -6.21
N SER A 36 10.51 9.50 -4.98
CA SER A 36 11.95 9.52 -4.70
C SER A 36 12.37 8.67 -3.51
N VAL A 37 11.42 8.11 -2.75
CA VAL A 37 11.73 7.27 -1.60
C VAL A 37 11.12 5.88 -1.81
N ILE A 38 11.99 4.86 -1.81
CA ILE A 38 11.56 3.47 -1.86
C ILE A 38 11.34 2.99 -0.43
N ILE A 39 10.16 2.45 -0.17
CA ILE A 39 9.77 1.83 1.09
C ILE A 39 9.75 0.32 0.92
N TYR A 40 10.40 -0.39 1.83
CA TYR A 40 10.34 -1.85 1.92
C TYR A 40 10.50 -2.32 3.35
N GLY A 41 9.80 -3.39 3.74
CA GLY A 41 9.80 -3.82 5.12
C GLY A 41 9.40 -5.28 5.31
N ARG A 42 9.80 -5.85 6.45
CA ARG A 42 9.36 -7.17 6.92
C ARG A 42 9.63 -7.32 8.42
N GLY A 43 8.83 -8.13 9.10
CA GLY A 43 8.99 -8.34 10.54
C GLY A 43 8.73 -7.03 11.29
N CYS A 44 9.67 -6.57 12.10
CA CYS A 44 9.54 -5.31 12.83
C CYS A 44 10.27 -4.14 12.15
N PHE A 45 10.69 -4.25 10.90
CA PHE A 45 11.52 -3.24 10.24
C PHE A 45 10.85 -2.71 8.98
N LEU A 46 10.77 -1.38 8.88
CA LEU A 46 10.36 -0.65 7.68
C LEU A 46 11.49 0.28 7.26
N LYS A 47 12.10 0.00 6.10
CA LYS A 47 13.20 0.76 5.54
C LYS A 47 12.74 1.76 4.50
N PHE A 48 13.48 2.86 4.42
CA PHE A 48 13.29 3.96 3.50
C PHE A 48 14.63 4.24 2.81
N LEU A 49 14.65 4.21 1.49
CA LEU A 49 15.82 4.57 0.67
C LEU A 49 15.45 5.78 -0.19
N ASN A 50 16.07 6.92 0.07
CA ASN A 50 15.97 8.07 -0.81
C ASN A 50 16.89 7.86 -2.01
N VAL A 51 16.31 7.67 -3.19
CA VAL A 51 17.08 7.35 -4.42
C VAL A 51 17.88 8.54 -4.95
N ASN A 52 17.49 9.76 -4.58
CA ASN A 52 18.21 10.97 -5.01
C ASN A 52 19.46 11.21 -4.16
N THR A 53 19.39 10.95 -2.85
CA THR A 53 20.49 11.22 -1.92
C THR A 53 21.30 9.97 -1.56
N GLY A 54 20.76 8.77 -1.78
CA GLY A 54 21.32 7.50 -1.31
C GLY A 54 21.22 7.30 0.21
N GLU A 55 20.45 8.15 0.90
CA GLU A 55 20.23 8.06 2.35
C GLU A 55 19.27 6.91 2.68
N GLU A 56 19.63 6.11 3.67
CA GLU A 56 18.80 5.05 4.22
C GLU A 56 18.36 5.36 5.65
N MET A 57 17.07 5.14 5.92
CA MET A 57 16.49 5.22 7.26
C MET A 57 15.72 3.94 7.58
N CYS A 58 15.56 3.64 8.86
CA CYS A 58 14.78 2.48 9.31
C CYS A 58 13.93 2.82 10.51
N LEU A 59 12.64 2.54 10.37
CA LEU A 59 11.66 2.60 11.44
C LEU A 59 11.47 1.19 12.02
N THR A 60 11.55 1.08 13.35
CA THR A 60 11.33 -0.18 14.06
C THR A 60 9.92 -0.21 14.65
N LEU A 61 9.18 -1.29 14.40
CA LEU A 61 7.80 -1.53 14.82
C LEU A 61 7.78 -2.66 15.85
N ASN A 62 8.26 -2.36 17.06
CA ASN A 62 8.37 -3.30 18.18
C ASN A 62 7.80 -2.74 19.49
N ASP A 63 7.01 -1.67 19.41
CA ASP A 63 6.37 -1.03 20.56
C ASP A 63 4.89 -0.86 20.26
N HIS A 64 4.08 -1.80 20.73
CA HIS A 64 2.62 -1.79 20.59
C HIS A 64 1.97 -0.45 20.98
N ASN A 65 2.53 0.26 21.97
CA ASN A 65 1.95 1.52 22.45
C ASN A 65 2.44 2.75 21.69
N GLY A 66 3.53 2.62 20.92
CA GLY A 66 4.16 3.70 20.16
C GLY A 66 4.11 3.51 18.65
N ASN A 67 4.98 2.64 18.13
CA ASN A 67 5.21 2.44 16.68
C ASN A 67 4.58 1.15 16.14
N GLY A 68 3.89 0.42 16.99
CA GLY A 68 3.17 -0.80 16.69
C GLY A 68 3.98 -2.09 16.85
N ASP A 69 3.29 -3.21 16.73
CA ASP A 69 3.79 -4.57 16.95
C ASP A 69 3.88 -5.36 15.63
N GLY A 70 5.05 -5.28 14.99
CA GLY A 70 5.33 -5.91 13.71
C GLY A 70 4.67 -5.23 12.51
N LEU A 71 5.15 -5.55 11.31
CA LEU A 71 4.70 -4.98 10.04
C LEU A 71 3.86 -6.00 9.28
N LYS A 72 2.61 -5.64 8.98
CA LYS A 72 1.74 -6.45 8.14
C LYS A 72 1.71 -6.00 6.69
N CYS A 73 1.37 -4.74 6.45
CA CYS A 73 1.40 -4.14 5.12
C CYS A 73 1.70 -2.63 5.20
N TYR A 74 2.17 -2.04 4.09
CA TYR A 74 2.56 -0.63 4.01
C TYR A 74 2.38 -0.04 2.62
N ARG A 75 2.21 1.29 2.58
CA ARG A 75 2.20 2.09 1.36
C ARG A 75 2.74 3.49 1.56
N GLY A 76 3.40 4.00 0.53
CA GLY A 76 3.77 5.40 0.37
C GLY A 76 2.73 6.15 -0.44
N HIS A 77 2.54 7.43 -0.14
CA HIS A 77 1.76 8.34 -0.95
C HIS A 77 2.53 8.70 -2.23
N SER A 78 1.85 8.69 -3.38
CA SER A 78 2.47 8.88 -4.71
C SER A 78 3.24 10.20 -4.82
N SER A 79 2.65 11.29 -4.31
CA SER A 79 3.14 12.66 -4.44
C SER A 79 3.62 13.35 -3.16
N LEU A 80 3.34 12.78 -1.98
CA LEU A 80 3.65 13.41 -0.68
C LEU A 80 4.64 12.55 0.09
N TYR A 81 5.44 13.16 0.96
CA TYR A 81 6.32 12.45 1.91
C TYR A 81 5.51 11.93 3.10
N ILE A 82 4.52 11.11 2.78
CA ILE A 82 3.58 10.48 3.72
C ILE A 82 3.54 9.00 3.39
N PHE A 83 3.50 8.17 4.42
CA PHE A 83 3.31 6.74 4.27
C PHE A 83 2.34 6.22 5.34
N ALA A 84 1.78 5.06 5.07
CA ALA A 84 0.93 4.32 5.98
C ALA A 84 1.42 2.90 6.13
N TYR A 85 1.20 2.32 7.31
CA TYR A 85 1.44 0.90 7.57
C TYR A 85 0.44 0.38 8.59
N SER A 86 0.29 -0.93 8.64
CA SER A 86 -0.50 -1.62 9.66
C SER A 86 0.32 -2.67 10.41
N GLU A 87 -0.11 -2.91 11.64
CA GLU A 87 0.52 -3.87 12.55
C GLU A 87 0.19 -5.32 12.23
N CYS A 88 1.03 -6.23 12.71
CA CYS A 88 0.83 -7.68 12.62
C CYS A 88 0.44 -8.28 13.98
N CYS A 89 -0.60 -7.71 14.61
CA CYS A 89 -1.08 -8.11 15.94
C CYS A 89 -2.61 -8.28 15.97
N GLN A 90 -3.15 -8.68 17.13
CA GLN A 90 -4.60 -8.71 17.34
C GLN A 90 -5.12 -7.29 17.55
N ARG A 91 -6.17 -6.88 16.79
CA ARG A 91 -6.68 -5.49 16.75
C ARG A 91 -5.60 -4.49 16.30
N PRO A 92 -5.05 -4.65 15.09
CA PRO A 92 -3.99 -3.78 14.62
C PRO A 92 -4.53 -2.38 14.30
N PHE A 93 -3.68 -1.38 14.45
CA PHE A 93 -3.94 -0.04 13.94
C PHE A 93 -3.33 0.17 12.55
N ILE A 94 -3.87 1.14 11.82
CA ILE A 94 -3.19 1.77 10.69
C ILE A 94 -2.57 3.07 11.18
N TYR A 95 -1.27 3.23 10.96
CA TYR A 95 -0.54 4.46 11.26
C TYR A 95 -0.29 5.19 9.95
N VAL A 96 -0.52 6.50 9.95
CA VAL A 96 -0.09 7.40 8.88
C VAL A 96 0.95 8.34 9.45
N LYS A 97 2.13 8.38 8.82
CA LYS A 97 3.29 9.14 9.30
C LYS A 97 3.91 9.99 8.20
N SER A 98 4.60 11.06 8.61
CA SER A 98 5.44 11.85 7.72
C SER A 98 6.83 11.23 7.53
N TYR A 99 7.46 11.53 6.42
CA TYR A 99 8.88 11.29 6.17
C TYR A 99 9.57 12.64 5.92
N PRO A 100 10.82 12.85 6.39
CA PRO A 100 11.70 11.91 7.08
C PRO A 100 11.49 11.81 8.61
N ASP A 101 10.70 12.70 9.20
CA ASP A 101 10.65 12.87 10.65
C ASP A 101 9.87 11.79 11.41
N PHE A 102 9.16 10.90 10.69
CA PHE A 102 8.34 9.83 11.27
C PHE A 102 7.29 10.30 12.29
N GLN A 103 6.83 11.55 12.16
CA GLN A 103 5.78 12.09 13.01
C GLN A 103 4.45 11.41 12.71
N LEU A 104 3.72 11.04 13.77
CA LEU A 104 2.38 10.50 13.66
C LEU A 104 1.41 11.60 13.19
N ILE A 105 0.75 11.35 12.06
CA ILE A 105 -0.30 12.21 11.52
C ILE A 105 -1.66 11.74 12.02
N VAL A 106 -1.97 10.47 11.83
CA VAL A 106 -3.22 9.85 12.31
C VAL A 106 -3.02 8.36 12.57
N LYS A 107 -3.81 7.85 13.52
CA LYS A 107 -3.91 6.44 13.87
C LYS A 107 -5.38 6.00 13.71
N PHE A 108 -5.62 4.99 12.88
CA PHE A 108 -6.95 4.40 12.70
C PHE A 108 -7.03 3.05 13.38
N GLU A 109 -8.05 2.85 14.21
CA GLU A 109 -8.35 1.55 14.79
C GLU A 109 -8.94 0.62 13.74
N GLY A 110 -8.30 -0.54 13.56
CA GLY A 110 -8.75 -1.56 12.64
C GLY A 110 -9.71 -2.57 13.24
N GLU A 111 -10.14 -3.49 12.40
CA GLU A 111 -10.91 -4.65 12.86
C GLU A 111 -9.99 -5.73 13.42
N ARG A 112 -10.57 -6.65 14.20
CA ARG A 112 -9.82 -7.73 14.88
C ARG A 112 -9.01 -8.60 13.92
N GLU A 113 -9.48 -8.73 12.69
CA GLU A 113 -8.90 -9.58 11.64
C GLU A 113 -7.59 -9.05 11.09
N GLY A 114 -7.39 -7.73 11.16
CA GLY A 114 -6.23 -7.05 10.60
C GLY A 114 -6.35 -6.69 9.13
N PHE A 115 -5.23 -6.30 8.52
CA PHE A 115 -5.20 -5.66 7.21
C PHE A 115 -4.27 -6.40 6.25
N LYS A 116 -4.80 -6.72 5.07
CA LYS A 116 -4.04 -7.36 4.00
C LYS A 116 -3.26 -6.35 3.17
N CYS A 117 -3.87 -5.22 2.81
CA CYS A 117 -3.30 -4.24 1.90
C CYS A 117 -3.74 -2.82 2.25
N LEU A 118 -2.92 -1.85 1.85
CA LEU A 118 -3.24 -0.43 1.87
C LEU A 118 -3.10 0.15 0.45
N ALA A 119 -3.78 1.25 0.16
CA ALA A 119 -3.60 2.05 -1.05
C ALA A 119 -3.97 3.51 -0.81
N PHE A 120 -3.09 4.44 -1.11
CA PHE A 120 -3.43 5.86 -1.15
C PHE A 120 -4.15 6.20 -2.45
N SER A 121 -5.09 7.14 -2.40
CA SER A 121 -5.47 7.93 -3.57
C SER A 121 -4.49 9.10 -3.76
N ASP A 122 -4.62 9.83 -4.87
CA ASP A 122 -3.94 11.13 -5.03
C ASP A 122 -4.57 12.25 -4.17
N SER A 123 -5.61 11.93 -3.39
CA SER A 123 -6.35 12.87 -2.54
C SER A 123 -6.11 12.59 -1.05
N SER A 124 -7.09 12.89 -0.19
CA SER A 124 -7.03 12.64 1.25
C SER A 124 -7.49 11.24 1.65
N LEU A 125 -7.71 10.32 0.70
CA LEU A 125 -8.19 8.98 1.00
C LEU A 125 -7.05 7.98 1.14
N LEU A 126 -7.19 7.12 2.13
CA LEU A 126 -6.44 5.89 2.31
C LEU A 126 -7.43 4.75 2.27
N PHE A 127 -7.20 3.78 1.41
CA PHE A 127 -7.98 2.55 1.35
C PHE A 127 -7.25 1.46 2.12
N SER A 128 -8.01 0.64 2.85
CA SER A 128 -7.53 -0.60 3.43
C SER A 128 -8.37 -1.77 2.97
N LEU A 129 -7.71 -2.92 2.78
CA LEU A 129 -8.35 -4.21 2.63
C LEU A 129 -8.16 -4.99 3.93
N GLY A 130 -9.25 -5.41 4.56
CA GLY A 130 -9.23 -6.28 5.73
C GLY A 130 -8.66 -7.68 5.41
N GLU A 131 -8.39 -8.46 6.44
CA GLU A 131 -7.93 -9.85 6.30
C GLU A 131 -9.11 -10.85 6.35
N MET A 132 -8.79 -12.15 6.34
CA MET A 132 -9.76 -13.23 6.50
C MET A 132 -10.51 -13.07 7.84
N PRO A 133 -11.84 -13.28 7.89
CA PRO A 133 -12.68 -13.87 6.84
C PRO A 133 -13.45 -12.88 5.97
N HIS A 134 -13.51 -11.60 6.32
CA HIS A 134 -14.45 -10.67 5.68
C HIS A 134 -13.84 -9.82 4.56
N TYR A 135 -12.52 -9.63 4.55
CA TYR A 135 -11.80 -8.86 3.53
C TYR A 135 -12.42 -7.50 3.20
N LYS A 136 -12.99 -6.80 4.18
CA LYS A 136 -13.75 -5.56 3.92
C LYS A 136 -12.87 -4.49 3.28
N VAL A 137 -13.47 -3.71 2.39
CA VAL A 137 -12.82 -2.54 1.78
C VAL A 137 -13.28 -1.30 2.53
N THR A 138 -12.34 -0.54 3.07
CA THR A 138 -12.62 0.65 3.89
C THR A 138 -11.92 1.87 3.31
N ALA A 139 -12.64 2.98 3.20
CA ALA A 139 -12.10 4.29 2.88
C ALA A 139 -11.94 5.12 4.16
N TRP A 140 -10.71 5.56 4.42
CA TRP A 140 -10.34 6.44 5.51
C TRP A 140 -9.97 7.80 4.93
N ASN A 141 -10.38 8.89 5.57
CA ASN A 141 -9.84 10.20 5.28
C ASN A 141 -8.70 10.51 6.25
N TRP A 142 -7.46 10.38 5.80
CA TRP A 142 -6.28 10.55 6.66
C TRP A 142 -6.05 12.01 7.09
N ARG A 143 -6.71 12.98 6.45
CA ARG A 143 -6.67 14.39 6.85
C ARG A 143 -7.73 14.74 7.88
N SER A 144 -8.96 14.27 7.71
CA SER A 144 -10.04 14.53 8.66
C SER A 144 -10.09 13.54 9.82
N MET A 145 -9.29 12.46 9.75
CA MET A 145 -9.21 11.40 10.75
C MET A 145 -10.51 10.58 10.88
N ASP A 146 -11.31 10.52 9.82
CA ASP A 146 -12.61 9.84 9.82
C ASP A 146 -12.62 8.60 8.94
N LYS A 147 -13.41 7.59 9.34
CA LYS A 147 -13.84 6.50 8.45
C LYS A 147 -14.99 6.99 7.58
N PHE A 148 -14.77 7.07 6.26
CA PHE A 148 -15.77 7.60 5.32
C PHE A 148 -16.74 6.53 4.83
N ALA A 149 -16.25 5.31 4.59
CA ALA A 149 -17.06 4.23 4.07
C ALA A 149 -16.43 2.86 4.34
N GLU A 150 -17.27 1.84 4.39
CA GLU A 150 -16.88 0.44 4.49
C GLU A 150 -17.84 -0.38 3.65
N SER A 151 -17.32 -1.33 2.89
CA SER A 151 -18.13 -2.26 2.12
C SER A 151 -17.67 -3.69 2.34
N ALA A 152 -18.65 -4.59 2.47
CA ALA A 152 -18.40 -6.01 2.51
C ALA A 152 -17.84 -6.49 1.17
N ASN A 153 -16.99 -7.51 1.24
CA ASN A 153 -16.29 -8.01 0.08
C ASN A 153 -16.74 -9.43 -0.25
N GLU A 154 -16.92 -9.70 -1.54
CA GLU A 154 -17.27 -11.04 -2.06
C GLU A 154 -16.02 -11.80 -2.53
N LEU A 155 -14.89 -11.11 -2.65
CA LEU A 155 -13.62 -11.69 -3.05
C LEU A 155 -12.96 -12.38 -1.86
N LEU A 156 -13.26 -13.67 -1.69
CA LEU A 156 -12.72 -14.48 -0.60
C LEU A 156 -11.44 -15.23 -1.04
N PHE A 157 -10.39 -14.47 -1.40
CA PHE A 157 -9.09 -15.03 -1.75
C PHE A 157 -8.06 -14.67 -0.68
N GLU A 158 -7.15 -15.59 -0.35
CA GLU A 158 -6.11 -15.30 0.64
C GLU A 158 -5.11 -14.24 0.12
N ASN A 159 -4.72 -14.36 -1.15
CA ASN A 159 -3.82 -13.41 -1.81
C ASN A 159 -4.63 -12.40 -2.60
N GLN A 160 -4.69 -11.18 -2.08
CA GLN A 160 -5.37 -10.06 -2.72
C GLN A 160 -4.47 -8.84 -2.75
N ILE A 161 -4.67 -8.00 -3.76
CA ILE A 161 -4.05 -6.67 -3.84
C ILE A 161 -5.10 -5.63 -4.18
N ILE A 162 -4.93 -4.41 -3.66
CA ILE A 162 -5.69 -3.23 -4.08
C ILE A 162 -4.76 -2.18 -4.71
N ARG A 163 -5.26 -1.46 -5.70
CA ARG A 163 -4.57 -0.35 -6.38
C ARG A 163 -5.56 0.77 -6.68
N CYS A 164 -5.29 1.99 -6.22
CA CYS A 164 -6.10 3.15 -6.56
C CYS A 164 -5.65 3.74 -7.90
N SER A 165 -6.59 4.18 -8.72
CA SER A 165 -6.30 4.96 -9.92
C SER A 165 -5.79 6.36 -9.56
N TYR A 166 -5.15 6.98 -10.54
CA TYR A 166 -4.72 8.36 -10.45
C TYR A 166 -5.84 9.29 -10.91
N GLY A 167 -5.92 10.49 -10.32
CA GLY A 167 -6.88 11.52 -10.77
C GLY A 167 -8.35 11.24 -10.47
N ARG A 168 -9.23 11.76 -11.33
CA ARG A 168 -10.69 11.63 -11.24
C ARG A 168 -11.29 11.26 -12.61
N PRO A 169 -12.35 10.45 -12.67
CA PRO A 169 -12.99 9.71 -11.56
C PRO A 169 -12.05 8.72 -10.87
N MET A 170 -12.34 8.42 -9.59
CA MET A 170 -11.48 7.57 -8.76
C MET A 170 -11.98 6.13 -8.78
N TYR A 171 -11.07 5.20 -9.04
CA TYR A 171 -11.33 3.78 -9.09
C TYR A 171 -10.36 3.04 -8.17
N LEU A 172 -10.85 2.00 -7.51
CA LEU A 172 -10.02 1.06 -6.76
C LEU A 172 -10.09 -0.30 -7.46
N ALA A 173 -8.97 -0.77 -7.99
CA ALA A 173 -8.86 -2.12 -8.51
C ALA A 173 -8.55 -3.07 -7.35
N GLN A 174 -9.28 -4.17 -7.26
CA GLN A 174 -9.06 -5.23 -6.29
C GLN A 174 -8.94 -6.58 -7.01
N LEU A 175 -7.75 -7.18 -6.93
CA LEU A 175 -7.44 -8.44 -7.58
C LEU A 175 -7.29 -9.56 -6.54
N GLY A 176 -7.92 -10.72 -6.80
CA GLY A 176 -7.56 -11.99 -6.18
C GLY A 176 -6.40 -12.61 -6.96
N VAL A 177 -5.18 -12.48 -6.45
CA VAL A 177 -3.96 -12.92 -7.13
C VAL A 177 -3.98 -14.44 -7.31
N GLY A 178 -3.65 -14.91 -8.51
CA GLY A 178 -3.78 -16.31 -8.89
C GLY A 178 -5.21 -16.73 -9.21
N SER A 179 -6.13 -15.79 -9.43
CA SER A 179 -7.50 -16.02 -9.90
C SER A 179 -7.82 -15.17 -11.13
N THR A 180 -8.98 -15.39 -11.76
CA THR A 180 -9.51 -14.53 -12.82
C THR A 180 -10.51 -13.49 -12.30
N LYS A 181 -10.63 -13.33 -10.98
CA LYS A 181 -11.57 -12.42 -10.35
C LYS A 181 -10.88 -11.09 -10.02
N LEU A 182 -11.30 -10.06 -10.74
CA LEU A 182 -10.88 -8.68 -10.57
C LEU A 182 -12.14 -7.82 -10.44
N PHE A 183 -12.21 -7.05 -9.36
CA PHE A 183 -13.25 -6.05 -9.14
C PHE A 183 -12.67 -4.66 -9.34
N ILE A 184 -13.49 -3.77 -9.88
CA ILE A 184 -13.25 -2.33 -9.88
C ILE A 184 -14.34 -1.73 -9.00
N TRP A 185 -13.90 -0.90 -8.06
CA TRP A 185 -14.77 -0.14 -7.20
C TRP A 185 -14.76 1.31 -7.65
N ASP A 186 -15.91 1.81 -8.04
CA ASP A 186 -16.14 3.22 -8.34
C ASP A 186 -16.27 3.97 -7.01
N VAL A 187 -15.40 4.96 -6.79
CA VAL A 187 -15.32 5.70 -5.52
C VAL A 187 -15.89 7.10 -5.72
N PHE A 188 -17.08 7.32 -5.17
CA PHE A 188 -17.74 8.62 -5.18
C PHE A 188 -17.67 9.27 -3.80
N THR A 189 -16.85 10.32 -3.66
CA THR A 189 -16.75 11.08 -2.41
C THR A 189 -17.56 12.37 -2.50
N VAL A 190 -18.52 12.52 -1.60
CA VAL A 190 -19.32 13.75 -1.45
C VAL A 190 -19.22 14.22 0.00
N CYS A 191 -18.58 15.37 0.20
CA CYS A 191 -18.33 15.96 1.52
C CYS A 191 -17.60 15.00 2.47
N LYS A 192 -18.32 14.44 3.46
CA LYS A 192 -17.80 13.52 4.49
C LYS A 192 -18.20 12.07 4.29
N SER A 193 -18.83 11.75 3.16
CA SER A 193 -19.27 10.39 2.84
C SER A 193 -18.58 9.90 1.58
N THR A 194 -18.37 8.59 1.51
CA THR A 194 -17.93 7.92 0.29
C THR A 194 -18.89 6.78 -0.03
N ILE A 195 -19.23 6.64 -1.30
CA ILE A 195 -20.06 5.57 -1.81
C ILE A 195 -19.19 4.71 -2.72
N PHE A 196 -19.29 3.40 -2.52
CA PHE A 196 -18.67 2.39 -3.36
C PHE A 196 -19.73 1.78 -4.26
N ASP A 197 -19.52 1.85 -5.57
CA ASP A 197 -20.16 0.93 -6.52
C ASP A 197 -19.12 -0.08 -7.01
N LYS A 198 -19.54 -1.30 -7.35
CA LYS A 198 -18.62 -2.41 -7.63
C LYS A 198 -19.04 -3.16 -8.87
N HIS A 199 -18.11 -3.37 -9.78
CA HIS A 199 -18.31 -4.21 -10.95
C HIS A 199 -17.16 -5.20 -11.16
N GLN A 200 -17.49 -6.41 -11.62
CA GLN A 200 -16.48 -7.40 -11.98
C GLN A 200 -15.99 -7.16 -13.40
N VAL A 201 -14.67 -7.11 -13.56
CA VAL A 201 -14.03 -7.02 -14.87
C VAL A 201 -14.21 -8.35 -15.60
N LYS A 202 -14.75 -8.27 -16.82
CA LYS A 202 -14.82 -9.39 -17.76
C LYS A 202 -13.97 -9.07 -18.98
N ILE A 203 -13.01 -9.94 -19.29
CA ILE A 203 -12.12 -9.78 -20.44
C ILE A 203 -12.80 -10.34 -21.70
N GLY A 204 -13.90 -9.69 -22.10
CA GLY A 204 -14.70 -10.08 -23.27
C GLY A 204 -15.01 -11.58 -23.32
N ASN A 205 -14.77 -12.19 -24.48
CA ASN A 205 -14.92 -13.64 -24.71
C ASN A 205 -13.64 -14.44 -24.49
N LEU A 206 -12.58 -13.81 -23.96
CA LEU A 206 -11.30 -14.48 -23.73
C LEU A 206 -11.38 -15.34 -22.46
N LYS A 207 -10.64 -16.44 -22.45
CA LYS A 207 -10.42 -17.28 -21.27
C LYS A 207 -9.01 -16.99 -20.75
N PRO A 208 -8.83 -15.94 -19.94
CA PRO A 208 -7.50 -15.58 -19.46
C PRO A 208 -6.96 -16.66 -18.52
N ALA A 209 -5.63 -16.79 -18.50
CA ALA A 209 -4.98 -17.47 -17.39
C ALA A 209 -5.17 -16.66 -16.09
N PRO A 210 -4.91 -17.25 -14.91
CA PRO A 210 -5.02 -16.51 -13.66
C PRO A 210 -4.19 -15.23 -13.65
N PHE A 211 -4.78 -14.14 -13.15
CA PHE A 211 -4.14 -12.84 -13.07
C PHE A 211 -3.14 -12.80 -11.92
N GLU A 212 -1.98 -12.20 -12.17
CA GLU A 212 -0.88 -12.10 -11.20
C GLU A 212 -0.71 -10.66 -10.67
N SER A 213 -1.01 -9.64 -11.47
CA SER A 213 -0.91 -8.25 -11.04
C SER A 213 -1.77 -7.31 -11.89
N VAL A 214 -1.99 -6.11 -11.36
CA VAL A 214 -2.67 -5.01 -12.05
C VAL A 214 -1.97 -3.68 -11.81
N VAL A 215 -2.03 -2.78 -12.78
CA VAL A 215 -1.50 -1.42 -12.68
C VAL A 215 -2.35 -0.44 -13.49
N TRP A 216 -2.62 0.73 -12.91
CA TRP A 216 -3.31 1.81 -13.60
C TRP A 216 -2.37 2.53 -14.56
N SER A 217 -2.90 2.99 -15.68
CA SER A 217 -2.24 3.96 -16.54
C SER A 217 -2.04 5.29 -15.79
N VAL A 218 -1.10 6.09 -16.27
CA VAL A 218 -0.73 7.37 -15.65
C VAL A 218 -1.89 8.38 -15.68
N ASP A 219 -2.76 8.29 -16.68
CA ASP A 219 -3.98 9.10 -16.79
C ASP A 219 -5.14 8.58 -15.94
N GLY A 220 -5.01 7.38 -15.35
CA GLY A 220 -6.04 6.74 -14.52
C GLY A 220 -7.22 6.16 -15.29
N VAL A 221 -7.22 6.20 -16.63
CA VAL A 221 -8.36 5.80 -17.48
C VAL A 221 -8.30 4.33 -17.90
N ALA A 222 -7.11 3.73 -17.89
CA ALA A 222 -6.90 2.33 -18.29
C ALA A 222 -6.28 1.52 -17.16
N LEU A 223 -6.71 0.26 -17.05
CA LEU A 223 -6.14 -0.75 -16.16
C LEU A 223 -5.44 -1.80 -17.01
N TYR A 224 -4.14 -1.98 -16.77
CA TYR A 224 -3.36 -3.06 -17.34
C TYR A 224 -3.35 -4.24 -16.37
N ILE A 225 -3.63 -5.43 -16.92
CA ILE A 225 -3.74 -6.68 -16.19
C ILE A 225 -2.75 -7.66 -16.81
N ILE A 226 -1.94 -8.32 -15.99
CA ILE A 226 -1.03 -9.37 -16.45
C ILE A 226 -1.48 -10.72 -15.91
N ASP A 227 -1.53 -11.73 -16.79
CA ASP A 227 -1.77 -13.11 -16.40
C ASP A 227 -0.49 -13.92 -16.22
N ARG A 228 -0.65 -15.14 -15.68
CA ARG A 228 0.44 -16.08 -15.44
C ARG A 228 1.20 -16.50 -16.71
N ASN A 229 0.58 -16.39 -17.87
CA ASN A 229 1.22 -16.70 -19.15
C ASN A 229 2.01 -15.51 -19.72
N GLY A 230 1.98 -14.35 -19.04
CA GLY A 230 2.61 -13.12 -19.52
C GLY A 230 1.76 -12.33 -20.50
N SER A 231 0.48 -12.68 -20.68
CA SER A 231 -0.44 -11.92 -21.53
C SER A 231 -0.87 -10.64 -20.80
N ILE A 232 -0.88 -9.52 -21.52
CA ILE A 232 -1.31 -8.22 -20.99
C ILE A 232 -2.67 -7.86 -21.59
N TYR A 233 -3.62 -7.58 -20.72
CA TYR A 233 -4.96 -7.09 -21.08
C TYR A 233 -5.10 -5.64 -20.67
N THR A 234 -5.83 -4.88 -21.47
CA THR A 234 -6.14 -3.48 -21.19
C THR A 234 -7.64 -3.32 -21.06
N VAL A 235 -8.08 -2.76 -19.94
CA VAL A 235 -9.48 -2.39 -19.68
C VAL A 235 -9.54 -0.88 -19.61
N ARG A 236 -10.46 -0.26 -20.36
CA ARG A 236 -10.71 1.18 -20.30
C ARG A 236 -12.03 1.44 -19.59
N LEU A 237 -12.05 2.46 -18.73
CA LEU A 237 -13.20 2.90 -17.93
C LEU A 237 -13.71 4.25 -18.41
#